data_AF-A0A1H3XHI5-F1
#
_entry.id   AF-A0A1H3XHI5-F1
#
_cell.length_a   1.000
_cell.length_b   1.000
_cell.length_c   1.000
_cell.angle_alpha   90.00
_cell.angle_beta   90.00
_cell.angle_gamma   90.00
#
_symmetry.space_group_name_H-M   'P 1'
#
loop_
_entity.id
_entity.type
_entity.pdbx_description
1 polymer ?
#
loop_
_entity_poly.entity_id
_entity_poly.type
_entity_poly.pdbx_seq_one_letter_code
_entity_poly.pdbx_strand_id
1 'polypeptide(L)'
;MIIIGERINAIASGVKEAIEKRDAPYIEDLAWRQTQCGADYLDCMAGRTKDPYQVMKWLIKVVQDRVDTPLCIDSGDPRLLKRLIESVDFHRPGIINSVSGAGKKGEILFPMIAGTPWKAIVLTCDDRGVPKTTADKVEIVKRLLEQADYYGVAMDQLIFDPCIMALVAVPGVMKTYMADVAAIRSCAPEAMVLGAISNISYNMPERSVINAACMTMAIQAGAEAMLVDPCDQDITNARFAAAVLMDVDHRGLDYNRAWRDGRILGCSGNQDKGEG
;
A
#
# COMPACT_ATOMS: atom_id res chain seq x y z
N MET A 1 4.28 6.94 9.44
CA MET A 1 3.30 6.14 8.66
C MET A 1 3.71 6.15 7.20
N ILE A 2 3.79 4.96 6.60
CA ILE A 2 4.13 4.76 5.19
C ILE A 2 2.88 4.92 4.32
N ILE A 3 2.97 5.69 3.23
CA ILE A 3 1.93 5.80 2.21
C ILE A 3 2.42 5.20 0.89
N ILE A 4 1.68 4.22 0.38
CA ILE A 4 1.89 3.59 -0.91
C ILE A 4 0.83 4.14 -1.86
N GLY A 5 1.25 4.91 -2.85
CA GLY A 5 0.34 5.55 -3.81
C GLY A 5 -0.19 4.56 -4.85
N GLU A 6 -1.51 4.41 -4.95
CA GLU A 6 -2.16 3.32 -5.71
C GLU A 6 -2.47 3.64 -7.19
N ARG A 7 -2.09 4.82 -7.70
CA ARG A 7 -2.66 5.34 -8.96
C ARG A 7 -1.99 4.85 -10.24
N ILE A 8 -0.87 4.13 -10.17
CA ILE A 8 -0.23 3.51 -11.35
C ILE A 8 -0.63 2.02 -11.41
N ASN A 9 -1.95 1.81 -11.48
CA ASN A 9 -2.55 0.48 -11.47
C ASN A 9 -3.47 0.28 -12.69
N ALA A 10 -3.16 -0.71 -13.53
CA ALA A 10 -3.87 -0.98 -14.78
C ALA A 10 -5.31 -1.52 -14.62
N ILE A 11 -5.83 -1.68 -13.39
CA ILE A 11 -7.27 -1.84 -13.16
C ILE A 11 -8.02 -0.55 -13.54
N ALA A 12 -7.41 0.62 -13.32
CA ALA A 12 -7.96 1.89 -13.75
C ALA A 12 -7.89 2.02 -15.29
N SER A 13 -9.02 2.31 -15.92
CA SER A 13 -9.14 2.36 -17.39
C SER A 13 -8.15 3.34 -18.04
N GLY A 14 -7.94 4.52 -17.47
CA GLY A 14 -6.98 5.50 -17.98
C GLY A 14 -5.53 5.02 -17.94
N VAL A 15 -5.13 4.32 -16.87
CA VAL A 15 -3.78 3.73 -16.75
C VAL A 15 -3.61 2.59 -17.73
N LYS A 16 -4.64 1.74 -17.87
CA LYS A 16 -4.66 0.67 -18.86
C LYS A 16 -4.46 1.21 -20.29
N GLU A 17 -5.21 2.24 -20.67
CA GLU A 17 -5.10 2.88 -21.97
C GLU A 17 -3.70 3.50 -22.19
N ALA A 18 -3.16 4.16 -21.17
CA ALA A 18 -1.80 4.72 -21.22
C ALA A 18 -0.74 3.63 -21.42
N ILE A 19 -0.86 2.48 -20.76
CA ILE A 19 0.01 1.32 -20.96
C ILE A 19 -0.10 0.78 -22.39
N GLU A 20 -1.32 0.59 -22.88
CA GLU A 20 -1.57 0.06 -24.24
C GLU A 20 -0.99 0.98 -25.32
N LYS A 21 -1.03 2.30 -25.12
CA LYS A 21 -0.50 3.30 -26.04
C LYS A 21 0.96 3.69 -25.80
N ARG A 22 1.62 3.15 -24.76
CA ARG A 22 2.95 3.59 -24.29
C ARG A 22 3.01 5.11 -24.02
N ASP A 23 1.95 5.66 -23.46
CA ASP A 23 1.85 7.07 -23.07
C ASP A 23 2.67 7.31 -21.79
N ALA A 24 3.97 7.56 -21.98
CA ALA A 24 4.88 7.87 -20.88
C ALA A 24 4.49 9.17 -20.14
N PRO A 25 4.16 10.30 -20.82
CA PRO A 25 3.75 11.53 -20.13
C PRO A 25 2.61 11.34 -19.12
N TYR A 26 1.61 10.52 -19.46
CA TYR A 26 0.51 10.23 -18.52
C TYR A 26 0.98 9.48 -17.25
N ILE A 27 1.85 8.49 -17.41
CA ILE A 27 2.41 7.73 -16.28
C ILE A 27 3.37 8.59 -15.45
N GLU A 28 4.21 9.40 -16.11
CA GLU A 28 5.13 10.34 -15.47
C GLU A 28 4.39 11.36 -14.61
N ASP A 29 3.28 11.91 -15.12
CA ASP A 29 2.46 12.86 -14.39
C ASP A 29 1.80 12.22 -13.16
N LEU A 30 1.31 10.97 -13.27
CA LEU A 30 0.80 10.23 -12.11
C LEU A 30 1.87 9.96 -11.05
N ALA A 31 3.08 9.57 -11.47
CA ALA A 31 4.20 9.35 -10.56
C ALA A 31 4.62 10.64 -9.85
N TRP A 32 4.73 11.73 -10.62
CA TRP A 32 5.08 13.04 -10.08
C TRP A 32 4.03 13.54 -9.10
N ARG A 33 2.74 13.53 -9.45
CA ARG A 33 1.65 13.99 -8.57
C ARG A 33 1.63 13.22 -7.26
N GLN A 34 1.64 11.88 -7.30
CA GLN A 34 1.62 11.07 -6.08
C GLN A 34 2.85 11.33 -5.19
N THR A 35 4.02 11.56 -5.80
CA THR A 35 5.23 11.97 -5.07
C THR A 35 5.04 13.33 -4.40
N GLN A 36 4.48 14.32 -5.09
CA GLN A 36 4.19 15.64 -4.50
C GLN A 36 3.15 15.58 -3.37
N CYS A 37 2.18 14.66 -3.48
CA CYS A 37 1.19 14.41 -2.44
C CYS A 37 1.78 13.69 -1.20
N GLY A 38 3.05 13.24 -1.28
CA GLY A 38 3.78 12.65 -0.16
C GLY A 38 3.61 11.14 -0.04
N ALA A 39 3.53 10.44 -1.16
CA ALA A 39 3.72 9.00 -1.23
C ALA A 39 5.17 8.62 -0.89
N ASP A 40 5.35 7.63 -0.03
CA ASP A 40 6.66 7.06 0.32
C ASP A 40 7.08 5.97 -0.68
N TYR A 41 6.09 5.28 -1.28
CA TYR A 41 6.26 4.33 -2.39
C TYR A 41 5.16 4.52 -3.43
N LEU A 42 5.40 4.10 -4.67
CA LEU A 42 4.40 4.11 -5.74
C LEU A 42 4.06 2.68 -6.18
N ASP A 43 2.81 2.27 -5.98
CA ASP A 43 2.30 0.98 -6.48
C ASP A 43 2.32 0.96 -8.01
N CYS A 44 2.76 -0.14 -8.59
CA CYS A 44 2.93 -0.31 -10.02
C CYS A 44 2.42 -1.68 -10.44
N MET A 45 1.27 -1.71 -11.14
CA MET A 45 0.62 -2.94 -11.58
C MET A 45 0.33 -2.92 -13.09
N ALA A 46 0.86 -3.89 -13.83
CA ALA A 46 0.63 -4.06 -15.27
C ALA A 46 -0.78 -4.55 -15.64
N GLY A 47 -1.54 -5.09 -14.68
CA GLY A 47 -2.84 -5.71 -14.92
C GLY A 47 -2.75 -6.94 -15.85
N ARG A 48 -3.87 -7.28 -16.50
CA ARG A 48 -3.91 -8.41 -17.45
C ARG A 48 -3.35 -7.99 -18.80
N THR A 49 -2.20 -8.53 -19.17
CA THR A 49 -1.53 -8.29 -20.46
C THR A 49 -0.86 -9.57 -20.96
N LYS A 50 -0.60 -9.64 -22.28
CA LYS A 50 0.09 -10.78 -22.92
C LYS A 50 1.58 -10.84 -22.57
N ASP A 51 2.19 -9.70 -22.26
CA ASP A 51 3.61 -9.59 -21.92
C ASP A 51 3.81 -8.73 -20.66
N PRO A 52 3.47 -9.27 -19.48
CA PRO A 52 3.52 -8.50 -18.24
C PRO A 52 4.95 -8.09 -17.86
N TYR A 53 5.96 -8.86 -18.28
CA TYR A 53 7.35 -8.49 -18.06
C TYR A 53 7.76 -7.23 -18.83
N GLN A 54 7.47 -7.15 -20.13
CA GLN A 54 7.81 -5.95 -20.91
C GLN A 54 6.94 -4.73 -20.55
N VAL A 55 5.72 -4.94 -20.07
CA VAL A 55 4.90 -3.85 -19.54
C VAL A 55 5.49 -3.31 -18.23
N MET A 56 5.76 -4.19 -17.26
CA MET A 56 6.33 -3.78 -15.98
C MET A 56 7.70 -3.13 -16.15
N LYS A 57 8.59 -3.70 -16.98
CA LYS A 57 9.91 -3.10 -17.25
C LYS A 57 9.81 -1.67 -17.80
N TRP A 58 8.85 -1.41 -18.68
CA TRP A 58 8.61 -0.07 -19.20
C TRP A 58 8.04 0.87 -18.13
N LEU A 59 7.02 0.43 -17.38
CA LEU A 59 6.44 1.23 -16.28
C LEU A 59 7.51 1.62 -15.26
N ILE A 60 8.29 0.64 -14.80
CA ILE A 60 9.38 0.82 -13.85
C ILE A 60 10.39 1.87 -14.36
N LYS A 61 10.77 1.78 -15.64
CA LYS A 61 11.67 2.78 -16.25
C LYS A 61 11.05 4.17 -16.26
N VAL A 62 9.83 4.32 -16.79
CA VAL A 62 9.15 5.61 -16.93
C VAL A 62 8.98 6.30 -15.57
N VAL A 63 8.60 5.56 -14.53
CA VAL A 63 8.43 6.13 -13.19
C VAL A 63 9.76 6.58 -12.59
N GLN A 64 10.79 5.73 -12.63
CA GLN A 64 12.09 6.04 -12.02
C GLN A 64 12.90 7.09 -12.78
N ASP A 65 12.65 7.29 -14.08
CA ASP A 65 13.22 8.39 -14.84
C ASP A 65 12.60 9.75 -14.43
N ARG A 66 11.39 9.74 -13.83
CA ARG A 66 10.63 10.94 -13.47
C ARG A 66 10.75 11.35 -12.01
N VAL A 67 10.78 10.39 -11.09
CA VAL A 67 10.80 10.62 -9.64
C VAL A 67 11.74 9.67 -8.91
N ASP A 68 12.25 10.13 -7.77
CA ASP A 68 13.10 9.34 -6.86
C ASP A 68 12.31 8.42 -5.90
N THR A 69 10.99 8.54 -5.85
CA THR A 69 10.13 7.75 -4.96
C THR A 69 10.22 6.26 -5.34
N PRO A 70 10.60 5.37 -4.40
CA PRO A 70 10.76 3.95 -4.70
C PRO A 70 9.44 3.29 -5.10
N LEU A 71 9.52 2.18 -5.81
CA LEU A 71 8.37 1.46 -6.33
C LEU A 71 7.87 0.37 -5.37
N CYS A 72 6.56 0.14 -5.39
CA CYS A 72 5.90 -1.06 -4.90
C CYS A 72 5.47 -1.87 -6.14
N ILE A 73 6.16 -2.98 -6.41
CA ILE A 73 5.96 -3.78 -7.62
C ILE A 73 4.85 -4.79 -7.37
N ASP A 74 3.69 -4.60 -8.03
CA ASP A 74 2.49 -5.41 -7.82
C ASP A 74 2.28 -6.44 -8.92
N SER A 75 2.33 -7.71 -8.52
CA SER A 75 1.93 -8.84 -9.36
C SER A 75 1.49 -10.04 -8.54
N GLY A 76 0.42 -10.68 -8.99
CA GLY A 76 -0.01 -11.98 -8.47
C GLY A 76 0.96 -13.14 -8.79
N ASP A 77 1.80 -13.00 -9.82
CA ASP A 77 2.78 -14.02 -10.25
C ASP A 77 4.14 -13.81 -9.55
N PRO A 78 4.57 -14.72 -8.65
CA PRO A 78 5.86 -14.62 -7.97
C PRO A 78 7.06 -14.80 -8.92
N ARG A 79 6.91 -15.51 -10.05
CA ARG A 79 7.99 -15.68 -11.02
C ARG A 79 8.25 -14.39 -11.80
N LEU A 80 7.20 -13.65 -12.12
CA LEU A 80 7.33 -12.32 -12.71
C LEU A 80 8.04 -11.36 -11.76
N LEU A 81 7.59 -11.30 -10.50
CA LEU A 81 8.23 -10.47 -9.47
C LEU A 81 9.70 -10.82 -9.35
N LYS A 82 10.02 -12.12 -9.23
CA LYS A 82 11.40 -12.59 -9.19
C LYS A 82 12.22 -12.11 -10.38
N ARG A 83 11.72 -12.36 -11.59
CA ARG A 83 12.40 -11.97 -12.81
C ARG A 83 12.62 -10.46 -12.89
N LEU A 84 11.67 -9.63 -12.45
CA LEU A 84 11.81 -8.18 -12.48
C LEU A 84 12.94 -7.73 -11.54
N ILE A 85 12.92 -8.19 -10.29
CA ILE A 85 13.94 -7.84 -9.29
C ILE A 85 15.35 -8.27 -9.72
N GLU A 86 15.49 -9.43 -10.38
CA GLU A 86 16.80 -9.92 -10.84
C GLU A 86 17.33 -9.24 -12.12
N SER A 87 16.47 -8.64 -12.94
CA SER A 87 16.84 -8.23 -14.32
C SER A 87 16.54 -6.78 -14.68
N VAL A 88 15.79 -6.06 -13.86
CA VAL A 88 15.52 -4.64 -14.05
C VAL A 88 16.43 -3.85 -13.11
N ASP A 89 17.01 -2.77 -13.64
CA ASP A 89 17.80 -1.84 -12.84
C ASP A 89 16.86 -0.94 -12.03
N PHE A 90 16.90 -1.09 -10.72
CA PHE A 90 16.13 -0.27 -9.79
C PHE A 90 17.05 0.78 -9.17
N HIS A 91 16.70 2.05 -9.32
CA HIS A 91 17.47 3.15 -8.74
C HIS A 91 17.48 3.09 -7.21
N ARG A 92 16.42 2.50 -6.61
CA ARG A 92 16.28 2.30 -5.17
C ARG A 92 15.56 0.99 -4.86
N PRO A 93 15.90 0.30 -3.75
CA PRO A 93 15.11 -0.81 -3.25
C PRO A 93 13.67 -0.37 -2.96
N GLY A 94 12.72 -1.25 -3.25
CA GLY A 94 11.29 -0.98 -3.12
C GLY A 94 10.55 -2.01 -2.27
N ILE A 95 9.25 -2.15 -2.54
CA ILE A 95 8.37 -3.15 -1.95
C ILE A 95 7.97 -4.17 -3.03
N ILE A 96 7.96 -5.45 -2.67
CA ILE A 96 7.33 -6.51 -3.46
C ILE A 96 5.89 -6.69 -2.97
N ASN A 97 4.91 -6.52 -3.87
CA ASN A 97 3.49 -6.77 -3.62
C ASN A 97 3.03 -7.97 -4.47
N SER A 98 2.92 -9.17 -3.94
CA SER A 98 3.07 -9.56 -2.53
C SER A 98 3.41 -11.04 -2.37
N VAL A 99 3.86 -11.39 -1.16
CA VAL A 99 3.94 -12.76 -0.65
C VAL A 99 2.61 -13.13 0.00
N SER A 100 2.26 -14.41 -0.01
CA SER A 100 1.14 -14.94 0.77
C SER A 100 1.35 -16.41 1.08
N GLY A 101 0.43 -17.00 1.84
CA GLY A 101 0.37 -18.43 2.11
C GLY A 101 -0.11 -19.29 0.93
N ALA A 102 -0.31 -18.70 -0.26
CA ALA A 102 -0.76 -19.40 -1.46
C ALA A 102 0.43 -19.94 -2.27
N GLY A 103 0.33 -21.19 -2.68
CA GLY A 103 1.33 -21.88 -3.48
C GLY A 103 2.75 -21.74 -2.89
N LYS A 104 3.70 -21.32 -3.72
CA LYS A 104 5.13 -21.23 -3.39
C LYS A 104 5.64 -19.79 -3.33
N LYS A 105 4.77 -18.81 -3.06
CA LYS A 105 5.16 -17.39 -3.09
C LYS A 105 6.31 -17.07 -2.13
N GLY A 106 6.20 -17.51 -0.87
CA GLY A 106 7.26 -17.32 0.12
C GLY A 106 8.58 -17.99 -0.27
N GLU A 107 8.53 -19.24 -0.76
CA GLU A 107 9.72 -19.99 -1.21
C GLU A 107 10.46 -19.30 -2.36
N ILE A 108 9.73 -18.60 -3.22
CA ILE A 108 10.29 -17.92 -4.40
C ILE A 108 10.84 -16.54 -4.02
N LEU A 109 10.12 -15.78 -3.19
CA LEU A 109 10.35 -14.35 -2.98
C LEU A 109 11.16 -14.02 -1.72
N PHE A 110 11.03 -14.78 -0.63
CA PHE A 110 11.82 -14.52 0.58
C PHE A 110 13.34 -14.62 0.38
N PRO A 111 13.88 -15.63 -0.34
CA PRO A 111 15.32 -15.69 -0.63
C PRO A 111 15.85 -14.46 -1.38
N MET A 112 14.98 -13.74 -2.08
CA MET A 112 15.37 -12.58 -2.88
C MET A 112 15.56 -11.32 -2.05
N ILE A 113 14.76 -11.18 -0.98
CA ILE A 113 14.79 -9.98 -0.14
C ILE A 113 15.70 -10.17 1.08
N ALA A 114 16.01 -11.41 1.48
CA ALA A 114 16.91 -11.71 2.59
C ALA A 114 18.26 -10.99 2.45
N GLY A 115 18.67 -10.27 3.50
CA GLY A 115 19.92 -9.50 3.51
C GLY A 115 19.94 -8.28 2.57
N THR A 116 18.81 -7.91 1.98
CA THR A 116 18.67 -6.71 1.14
C THR A 116 17.76 -5.67 1.81
N PRO A 117 17.74 -4.41 1.34
CA PRO A 117 16.80 -3.41 1.85
C PRO A 117 15.37 -3.55 1.30
N TRP A 118 15.11 -4.53 0.41
CA TRP A 118 13.77 -4.74 -0.15
C TRP A 118 12.79 -5.18 0.92
N LYS A 119 11.56 -4.69 0.81
CA LYS A 119 10.45 -5.08 1.68
C LYS A 119 9.44 -5.94 0.92
N ALA A 120 8.57 -6.65 1.64
CA ALA A 120 7.45 -7.37 1.04
C ALA A 120 6.16 -7.12 1.80
N ILE A 121 5.08 -6.91 1.04
CA ILE A 121 3.72 -7.03 1.58
C ILE A 121 3.42 -8.52 1.74
N VAL A 122 2.91 -8.90 2.91
CA VAL A 122 2.58 -10.26 3.31
C VAL A 122 1.07 -10.37 3.51
N LEU A 123 0.36 -10.90 2.52
CA LEU A 123 -1.08 -11.07 2.58
C LEU A 123 -1.45 -12.22 3.54
N THR A 124 -2.43 -11.99 4.41
CA THR A 124 -2.99 -13.04 5.27
C THR A 124 -4.03 -13.90 4.53
N CYS A 125 -3.62 -14.48 3.40
CA CYS A 125 -4.44 -15.38 2.59
C CYS A 125 -3.64 -16.61 2.14
N ASP A 126 -4.35 -17.67 1.73
CA ASP A 126 -3.77 -18.91 1.21
C ASP A 126 -4.51 -19.40 -0.05
N ASP A 127 -4.23 -20.64 -0.48
CA ASP A 127 -4.86 -21.23 -1.67
C ASP A 127 -6.39 -21.36 -1.57
N ARG A 128 -6.96 -21.24 -0.37
CA ARG A 128 -8.41 -21.24 -0.12
C ARG A 128 -9.00 -19.82 -0.16
N GLY A 129 -8.17 -18.81 -0.38
CA GLY A 129 -8.54 -17.39 -0.42
C GLY A 129 -8.30 -16.67 0.91
N VAL A 130 -9.03 -15.58 1.12
CA VAL A 130 -8.97 -14.79 2.37
C VAL A 130 -9.75 -15.53 3.46
N PRO A 131 -9.14 -15.87 4.61
CA PRO A 131 -9.85 -16.54 5.69
C PRO A 131 -10.95 -15.66 6.29
N LYS A 132 -11.99 -16.32 6.80
CA LYS A 132 -13.15 -15.65 7.41
C LYS A 132 -12.94 -15.28 8.89
N THR A 133 -11.98 -15.91 9.55
CA THR A 133 -11.73 -15.72 10.98
C THR A 133 -10.34 -15.13 11.22
N THR A 134 -10.23 -14.32 12.27
CA THR A 134 -8.96 -13.75 12.73
C THR A 134 -7.96 -14.83 13.13
N ALA A 135 -8.43 -15.91 13.78
CA ALA A 135 -7.58 -17.03 14.19
C ALA A 135 -6.90 -17.69 12.98
N ASP A 136 -7.65 -17.95 11.91
CA ASP A 136 -7.08 -18.54 10.69
C ASP A 136 -6.04 -17.62 10.03
N LYS A 137 -6.26 -16.29 10.05
CA LYS A 137 -5.27 -15.31 9.56
C LYS A 137 -3.99 -15.34 10.39
N VAL A 138 -4.11 -15.43 11.73
CA VAL A 138 -2.95 -15.54 12.63
C VAL A 138 -2.13 -16.79 12.36
N GLU A 139 -2.76 -17.92 12.05
CA GLU A 139 -2.02 -19.15 11.70
C GLU A 139 -1.26 -19.00 10.38
N ILE A 140 -1.82 -18.28 9.39
CA ILE A 140 -1.08 -17.93 8.16
C ILE A 140 0.10 -17.01 8.47
N VAL A 141 -0.08 -16.02 9.34
CA VAL A 141 0.97 -15.07 9.74
C VAL A 141 2.12 -15.80 10.41
N LYS A 142 1.86 -16.66 11.40
CA LYS A 142 2.90 -17.46 12.08
C LYS A 142 3.69 -18.31 11.09
N ARG A 143 3.00 -19.02 10.20
CA ARG A 143 3.66 -19.85 9.17
C ARG A 143 4.55 -19.02 8.24
N LEU A 144 4.10 -17.84 7.80
CA LEU A 144 4.88 -16.97 6.93
C LEU A 144 6.07 -16.33 7.67
N LEU A 145 5.93 -16.07 8.97
CA LEU A 145 7.03 -15.61 9.83
C LEU A 145 8.10 -16.69 10.00
N GLU A 146 7.72 -17.93 10.31
CA GLU A 146 8.65 -19.06 10.38
C GLU A 146 9.40 -19.26 9.05
N GLN A 147 8.68 -19.10 7.93
CA GLN A 147 9.28 -19.21 6.61
C GLN A 147 10.23 -18.04 6.30
N ALA A 148 9.86 -16.81 6.68
CA ALA A 148 10.71 -15.63 6.52
C ALA A 148 11.99 -15.76 7.35
N ASP A 149 11.88 -16.21 8.60
CA ASP A 149 13.01 -16.48 9.50
C ASP A 149 13.94 -17.55 8.93
N TYR A 150 13.39 -18.65 8.41
CA TYR A 150 14.17 -19.71 7.75
C TYR A 150 15.06 -19.18 6.61
N TYR A 151 14.59 -18.20 5.84
CA TYR A 151 15.36 -17.57 4.76
C TYR A 151 16.20 -16.37 5.21
N GLY A 152 16.14 -15.97 6.49
CA GLY A 152 16.87 -14.82 7.02
C GLY A 152 16.29 -13.47 6.61
N VAL A 153 14.98 -13.38 6.40
CA VAL A 153 14.28 -12.11 6.15
C VAL A 153 13.95 -11.45 7.49
N ALA A 154 14.39 -10.20 7.67
CA ALA A 154 14.16 -9.46 8.90
C ALA A 154 12.70 -8.98 9.03
N MET A 155 12.20 -8.88 10.27
CA MET A 155 10.82 -8.47 10.56
C MET A 155 10.47 -7.10 9.97
N ASP A 156 11.40 -6.15 10.02
CA ASP A 156 11.22 -4.80 9.48
C ASP A 156 11.12 -4.75 7.94
N GLN A 157 11.44 -5.86 7.26
CA GLN A 157 11.20 -6.05 5.83
C GLN A 157 9.76 -6.47 5.50
N LEU A 158 8.98 -6.91 6.49
CA LEU A 158 7.65 -7.47 6.29
C LEU A 158 6.56 -6.45 6.66
N ILE A 159 5.59 -6.27 5.76
CA ILE A 159 4.41 -5.44 5.98
C ILE A 159 3.18 -6.34 5.83
N PHE A 160 2.50 -6.66 6.93
CA PHE A 160 1.37 -7.58 6.92
C PHE A 160 0.10 -6.89 6.45
N ASP A 161 -0.58 -7.46 5.47
CA ASP A 161 -1.89 -7.00 5.00
C ASP A 161 -2.97 -8.00 5.43
N PRO A 162 -3.87 -7.61 6.35
CA PRO A 162 -5.02 -8.41 6.76
C PRO A 162 -6.05 -8.68 5.64
N CYS A 163 -5.84 -8.19 4.42
CA CYS A 163 -6.73 -8.31 3.27
C CYS A 163 -8.11 -7.71 3.53
N ILE A 164 -8.18 -6.39 3.77
CA ILE A 164 -9.47 -5.70 3.91
C ILE A 164 -10.31 -5.88 2.63
N MET A 165 -11.55 -6.36 2.79
CA MET A 165 -12.47 -6.65 1.70
C MET A 165 -13.53 -5.55 1.54
N ALA A 166 -14.23 -5.57 0.40
CA ALA A 166 -15.32 -4.64 0.13
C ALA A 166 -16.48 -4.81 1.13
N LEU A 167 -16.92 -3.70 1.72
CA LEU A 167 -18.00 -3.64 2.71
C LEU A 167 -19.32 -4.20 2.16
N VAL A 168 -19.60 -3.96 0.87
CA VAL A 168 -20.80 -4.47 0.19
C VAL A 168 -20.84 -6.00 0.12
N ALA A 169 -19.70 -6.67 0.21
CA ALA A 169 -19.59 -8.13 0.19
C ALA A 169 -19.48 -8.73 1.60
N VAL A 170 -18.87 -7.99 2.54
CA VAL A 170 -18.56 -8.48 3.89
C VAL A 170 -19.05 -7.46 4.93
N PRO A 171 -20.26 -7.62 5.48
CA PRO A 171 -20.76 -6.77 6.56
C PRO A 171 -19.83 -6.82 7.78
N GLY A 172 -19.56 -5.66 8.38
CA GLY A 172 -18.69 -5.56 9.56
C GLY A 172 -17.19 -5.74 9.27
N VAL A 173 -16.77 -5.73 8.00
CA VAL A 173 -15.36 -5.93 7.60
C VAL A 173 -14.38 -5.03 8.34
N MET A 174 -14.73 -3.78 8.65
CA MET A 174 -13.83 -2.90 9.39
C MET A 174 -13.59 -3.37 10.82
N LYS A 175 -14.63 -3.88 11.50
CA LYS A 175 -14.49 -4.45 12.85
C LYS A 175 -13.59 -5.69 12.82
N THR A 176 -13.76 -6.54 11.81
CA THR A 176 -12.90 -7.71 11.60
C THR A 176 -11.46 -7.29 11.33
N TYR A 177 -11.23 -6.32 10.44
CA TYR A 177 -9.90 -5.78 10.16
C TYR A 177 -9.21 -5.28 11.43
N MET A 178 -9.89 -4.49 12.28
CA MET A 178 -9.31 -4.01 13.53
C MET A 178 -8.94 -5.14 14.49
N ALA A 179 -9.77 -6.20 14.56
CA ALA A 179 -9.45 -7.40 15.33
C ALA A 179 -8.25 -8.16 14.76
N ASP A 180 -8.14 -8.22 13.43
CA ASP A 180 -7.00 -8.84 12.74
C ASP A 180 -5.70 -8.07 13.02
N VAL A 181 -5.72 -6.74 12.95
CA VAL A 181 -4.55 -5.89 13.28
C VAL A 181 -4.10 -6.15 14.71
N ALA A 182 -5.03 -6.16 15.68
CA ALA A 182 -4.73 -6.41 17.07
C ALA A 182 -4.14 -7.82 17.30
N ALA A 183 -4.68 -8.83 16.62
CA ALA A 183 -4.20 -10.20 16.73
C ALA A 183 -2.82 -10.38 16.10
N ILE A 184 -2.55 -9.76 14.95
CA ILE A 184 -1.23 -9.74 14.31
C ILE A 184 -0.20 -9.08 15.24
N ARG A 185 -0.52 -7.92 15.82
CA ARG A 185 0.38 -7.27 16.79
C ARG A 185 0.63 -8.13 18.03
N SER A 186 -0.36 -8.90 18.47
CA SER A 186 -0.18 -9.79 19.61
C SER A 186 0.80 -10.94 19.34
N CYS A 187 0.85 -11.47 18.12
CA CYS A 187 1.78 -12.56 17.77
C CYS A 187 3.09 -12.06 17.15
N ALA A 188 3.13 -10.84 16.63
CA ALA A 188 4.30 -10.18 16.07
C ALA A 188 4.27 -8.68 16.44
N PRO A 189 4.76 -8.29 17.64
CA PRO A 189 4.65 -6.91 18.14
C PRO A 189 5.33 -5.86 17.25
N GLU A 190 6.44 -6.25 16.63
CA GLU A 190 7.25 -5.42 15.73
C GLU A 190 6.74 -5.45 14.27
N ALA A 191 5.67 -6.20 13.98
CA ALA A 191 5.12 -6.30 12.64
C ALA A 191 4.46 -4.98 12.22
N MET A 192 4.92 -4.45 11.10
CA MET A 192 4.20 -3.38 10.42
C MET A 192 2.92 -3.94 9.80
N VAL A 193 1.81 -3.21 9.94
CA VAL A 193 0.51 -3.61 9.37
C VAL A 193 0.03 -2.59 8.35
N LEU A 194 -0.44 -3.08 7.19
CA LEU A 194 -0.97 -2.33 6.06
C LEU A 194 -2.51 -2.27 6.10
N GLY A 195 -3.06 -1.09 5.81
CA GLY A 195 -4.45 -0.94 5.37
C GLY A 195 -4.53 -0.67 3.86
N ALA A 196 -5.01 -1.62 3.07
CA ALA A 196 -5.37 -1.39 1.66
C ALA A 196 -6.76 -0.72 1.56
N ILE A 197 -6.83 0.54 2.02
CA ILE A 197 -8.08 1.24 2.39
C ILE A 197 -9.08 1.29 1.23
N SER A 198 -8.64 1.56 0.00
CA SER A 198 -9.54 1.71 -1.15
C SER A 198 -10.41 0.47 -1.42
N ASN A 199 -10.01 -0.72 -0.98
CA ASN A 199 -10.80 -1.94 -1.16
C ASN A 199 -12.14 -1.90 -0.43
N ILE A 200 -12.21 -1.24 0.74
CA ILE A 200 -13.41 -1.27 1.60
C ILE A 200 -14.63 -0.67 0.91
N SER A 201 -14.43 0.39 0.12
CA SER A 201 -15.48 1.18 -0.51
C SER A 201 -15.76 0.76 -1.95
N TYR A 202 -15.20 -0.36 -2.42
CA TYR A 202 -15.39 -0.83 -3.79
C TYR A 202 -16.88 -0.93 -4.14
N ASN A 203 -17.24 -0.36 -5.30
CA ASN A 203 -18.61 -0.29 -5.82
C ASN A 203 -19.61 0.52 -4.96
N MET A 204 -19.12 1.51 -4.20
CA MET A 204 -19.95 2.47 -3.46
C MET A 204 -19.79 3.90 -4.03
N PRO A 205 -20.79 4.79 -3.89
CA PRO A 205 -20.64 6.21 -4.20
C PRO A 205 -19.80 6.92 -3.13
N GLU A 206 -19.26 8.11 -3.45
CA GLU A 206 -18.51 8.96 -2.52
C GLU A 206 -17.44 8.22 -1.70
N ARG A 207 -16.67 7.37 -2.40
CA ARG A 207 -15.68 6.46 -1.80
C ARG A 207 -14.65 7.17 -0.93
N SER A 208 -14.28 8.38 -1.30
CA SER A 208 -13.36 9.27 -0.57
C SER A 208 -13.75 9.38 0.91
N VAL A 209 -15.02 9.66 1.20
CA VAL A 209 -15.55 9.80 2.55
C VAL A 209 -15.39 8.52 3.37
N ILE A 210 -15.73 7.38 2.77
CA ILE A 210 -15.62 6.06 3.41
C ILE A 210 -14.16 5.70 3.64
N ASN A 211 -13.30 5.92 2.64
CA ASN A 211 -11.88 5.63 2.71
C ASN A 211 -11.19 6.47 3.78
N ALA A 212 -11.50 7.78 3.87
CA ALA A 212 -10.96 8.66 4.90
C ALA A 212 -11.35 8.19 6.32
N ALA A 213 -12.63 7.87 6.53
CA ALA A 213 -13.10 7.31 7.80
C ALA A 213 -12.40 5.97 8.12
N CYS A 214 -12.32 5.07 7.14
CA CYS A 214 -11.63 3.79 7.26
C CYS A 214 -10.14 3.96 7.61
N MET A 215 -9.45 4.91 6.99
CA MET A 215 -8.06 5.22 7.29
C MET A 215 -7.87 5.63 8.75
N THR A 216 -8.71 6.54 9.27
CA THR A 216 -8.60 6.95 10.69
C THR A 216 -8.79 5.77 11.66
N MET A 217 -9.77 4.89 11.38
CA MET A 217 -10.02 3.67 12.17
C MET A 217 -8.87 2.66 12.04
N ALA A 218 -8.26 2.54 10.86
CA ALA A 218 -7.12 1.65 10.63
C ALA A 218 -5.88 2.13 11.41
N ILE A 219 -5.61 3.44 11.42
CA ILE A 219 -4.53 4.04 12.22
C ILE A 219 -4.78 3.80 13.70
N GLN A 220 -6.02 4.02 14.17
CA GLN A 220 -6.39 3.79 15.57
C GLN A 220 -6.24 2.32 15.99
N ALA A 221 -6.45 1.36 15.07
CA ALA A 221 -6.19 -0.05 15.32
C ALA A 221 -4.69 -0.41 15.34
N GLY A 222 -3.81 0.49 14.88
CA GLY A 222 -2.37 0.31 14.84
C GLY A 222 -1.81 -0.04 13.47
N ALA A 223 -2.50 0.27 12.37
CA ALA A 223 -1.91 0.20 11.04
C ALA A 223 -0.89 1.32 10.82
N GLU A 224 0.25 0.98 10.23
CA GLU A 224 1.41 1.87 10.07
C GLU A 224 1.76 2.15 8.61
N ALA A 225 1.21 1.36 7.69
CA ALA A 225 1.27 1.58 6.26
C ALA A 225 -0.15 1.67 5.67
N MET A 226 -0.31 2.44 4.59
CA MET A 226 -1.56 2.52 3.84
C MET A 226 -1.30 2.43 2.34
N LEU A 227 -2.13 1.66 1.63
CA LEU A 227 -2.23 1.69 0.17
C LEU A 227 -3.50 2.46 -0.18
N VAL A 228 -3.32 3.67 -0.73
CA VAL A 228 -4.36 4.69 -0.91
C VAL A 228 -4.03 5.61 -2.09
N ASP A 229 -5.00 6.41 -2.54
CA ASP A 229 -4.70 7.61 -3.35
C ASP A 229 -4.17 8.73 -2.44
N PRO A 230 -2.87 9.09 -2.52
CA PRO A 230 -2.29 10.12 -1.66
C PRO A 230 -2.75 11.52 -2.08
N CYS A 231 -3.28 11.69 -3.29
CA CYS A 231 -3.76 12.97 -3.80
C CYS A 231 -5.26 13.19 -3.55
N ASP A 232 -5.93 12.22 -2.92
CA ASP A 232 -7.27 12.41 -2.39
C ASP A 232 -7.20 13.33 -1.16
N GLN A 233 -7.98 14.41 -1.18
CA GLN A 233 -7.95 15.44 -0.16
C GLN A 233 -8.54 14.97 1.16
N ASP A 234 -9.59 14.14 1.15
CA ASP A 234 -10.17 13.62 2.39
C ASP A 234 -9.20 12.62 3.05
N ILE A 235 -8.50 11.83 2.23
CA ILE A 235 -7.43 10.94 2.69
C ILE A 235 -6.28 11.74 3.30
N THR A 236 -5.84 12.80 2.63
CA THR A 236 -4.76 13.66 3.13
C THR A 236 -5.15 14.32 4.44
N ASN A 237 -6.36 14.86 4.53
CA ASN A 237 -6.90 15.45 5.75
C ASN A 237 -6.97 14.42 6.89
N ALA A 238 -7.51 13.24 6.61
CA ALA A 238 -7.63 12.15 7.58
C ALA A 238 -6.25 11.67 8.08
N ARG A 239 -5.25 11.56 7.20
CA ARG A 239 -3.87 11.18 7.55
C ARG A 239 -3.30 12.09 8.62
N PHE A 240 -3.29 13.40 8.36
CA PHE A 240 -2.69 14.36 9.27
C PHE A 240 -3.50 14.48 10.56
N ALA A 241 -4.84 14.55 10.47
CA ALA A 241 -5.69 14.64 11.66
C ALA A 241 -5.52 13.42 12.58
N ALA A 242 -5.53 12.21 12.03
CA ALA A 242 -5.34 10.99 12.81
C ALA A 242 -3.92 10.91 13.41
N ALA A 243 -2.88 11.37 12.70
CA ALA A 243 -1.52 11.40 13.25
C ALA A 243 -1.41 12.29 14.50
N VAL A 244 -2.11 13.43 14.54
CA VAL A 244 -2.18 14.30 15.73
C VAL A 244 -2.93 13.61 16.86
N LEU A 245 -4.12 13.05 16.56
CA LEU A 245 -4.98 12.42 17.57
C LEU A 245 -4.35 11.18 18.20
N MET A 246 -3.48 10.49 17.47
CA MET A 246 -2.75 9.31 17.93
C MET A 246 -1.39 9.65 18.55
N ASP A 247 -1.08 10.94 18.73
CA ASP A 247 0.21 11.44 19.26
C ASP A 247 1.44 10.96 18.47
N VAL A 248 1.25 10.67 17.17
CA VAL A 248 2.35 10.38 16.23
C VAL A 248 3.01 11.69 15.78
N ASP A 249 2.20 12.72 15.52
CA ASP A 249 2.66 14.10 15.31
C ASP A 249 2.57 14.88 16.63
N HIS A 250 3.61 14.75 17.45
CA HIS A 250 3.67 15.41 18.74
C HIS A 250 3.45 16.92 18.62
N ARG A 251 2.40 17.41 19.28
CA ARG A 251 1.97 18.83 19.28
C ARG A 251 1.49 19.35 17.92
N GLY A 252 1.22 18.49 16.94
CA GLY A 252 0.64 18.87 15.66
C GLY A 252 1.56 19.70 14.75
N LEU A 253 2.88 19.51 14.83
CA LEU A 253 3.83 20.30 14.08
C LEU A 253 3.76 20.01 12.58
N ASP A 254 3.65 18.74 12.21
CA ASP A 254 3.53 18.32 10.81
C ASP A 254 2.15 18.66 10.24
N TYR A 255 1.09 18.53 11.03
CA TYR A 255 -0.25 18.99 10.69
C TYR A 255 -0.26 20.49 10.37
N ASN A 256 0.28 21.32 11.27
CA ASN A 256 0.31 22.77 11.08
C ASN A 256 1.17 23.16 9.86
N ARG A 257 2.27 22.45 9.61
CA ARG A 257 3.08 22.66 8.40
C ARG A 257 2.31 22.29 7.14
N ALA A 258 1.68 21.12 7.11
CA ALA A 258 0.90 20.66 5.97
C ALA A 258 -0.28 21.60 5.65
N TRP A 259 -0.92 22.20 6.67
CA TRP A 259 -1.92 23.25 6.47
C TRP A 259 -1.32 24.52 5.85
N ARG A 260 -0.19 25.03 6.35
CA ARG A 260 0.50 26.21 5.77
C ARG A 260 0.94 25.99 4.33
N ASP A 261 1.36 24.77 4.01
CA ASP A 261 1.76 24.35 2.67
C ASP A 261 0.57 24.09 1.74
N GLY A 262 -0.67 24.24 2.22
CA GLY A 262 -1.89 24.04 1.43
C GLY A 262 -2.20 22.57 1.11
N ARG A 263 -1.58 21.62 1.83
CA ARG A 263 -1.83 20.18 1.69
C ARG A 263 -3.08 19.73 2.44
N ILE A 264 -3.42 20.40 3.53
CA ILE A 264 -4.69 20.22 4.25
C ILE A 264 -5.65 21.32 3.80
N LEU A 265 -6.81 20.93 3.28
CA LEU A 265 -7.85 21.85 2.82
C LEU A 265 -9.13 21.67 3.62
N GLY A 266 -9.74 22.77 4.05
CA GLY A 266 -11.07 22.76 4.68
C GLY A 266 -12.20 22.52 3.68
N CYS A 267 -13.39 22.17 4.18
CA CYS A 267 -14.59 21.94 3.35
C CYS A 267 -15.05 23.16 2.54
N SER A 268 -14.71 24.37 2.99
CA SER A 268 -14.83 25.61 2.22
C SER A 268 -13.49 25.90 1.53
N GLY A 269 -13.39 25.56 0.25
CA GLY A 269 -12.18 25.81 -0.54
C GLY A 269 -11.64 27.22 -0.33
N ASN A 270 -10.45 27.30 0.28
CA ASN A 270 -9.58 28.48 0.29
C ASN A 270 -10.28 29.84 0.53
N GLN A 271 -10.90 30.04 1.69
CA GLN A 271 -11.17 31.39 2.23
C GLN A 271 -10.96 31.39 3.74
N ASP A 272 -9.69 31.41 4.14
CA ASP A 272 -9.15 32.37 5.11
C ASP A 272 -7.75 31.91 5.51
N LYS A 273 -6.74 32.61 4.96
CA LYS A 273 -5.45 32.75 5.64
C LYS A 273 -5.68 33.72 6.80
N GLY A 274 -6.43 33.27 7.80
CA GLY A 274 -6.68 33.99 9.04
C GLY A 274 -5.50 33.79 9.97
N GLU A 275 -4.79 34.89 10.25
CA GLU A 275 -3.83 35.01 11.34
C GLU A 275 -4.50 34.65 12.68
N GLY A 276 -3.77 33.87 13.50
CA GLY A 276 -4.16 33.47 14.85
C GLY A 276 -3.10 32.59 15.50
#